data_AF-A0A5J9VNQ6-F1
#
_entry.id   AF-A0A5J9VNQ6-F1
#
_cell.length_a   1.000
_cell.length_b   1.000
_cell.length_c   1.000
_cell.angle_alpha   90.00
_cell.angle_beta   90.00
_cell.angle_gamma   90.00
#
_symmetry.space_group_name_H-M   'P 1'
#
loop_
_entity.id
_entity.type
_entity.pdbx_description
1 polymer ?
#
loop_
_entity_poly.entity_id
_entity_poly.type
_entity_poly.pdbx_seq_one_letter_code
_entity_poly.pdbx_strand_id
1 'polypeptide(L)'
;MPRGPSAINVHRQVGPPSVLLQRIKLHCARSTGASNCASGEGKEGSRGRVREKHRDQAAAMEAPRLPLPLLCVVLILLLVSPAPGWPGASPAAAARAAPRIAPLPTAALRRLYDTSNYGKLQLNNGLALTPQMGWNSWNFFACNINETVIQETADALVSTGLAALGYNYVNIDDCWSSPKRGKKDQLLPDPKTFPSGIKALADYVHGKGLKLGIYSDAGVATCQVRPGSLYHEKDDAALFASWGVDYLKYDNCYNLGIKPEKRYPPMRDALNSTGRQIFYSLCEWGQDDPALWAGKVGNSWRTTDDIVDTWKSMTDIADKNNKWASYAGPGGWNDPDMLEVGNGGMTFAEYRSHFSIWALMKAPLLIGCDVRNMTSETLEILSNKEVIQVNQDPLGVQGRRILGQGKYGCREVWAGPLSGNRLAVALWNRCSETANITMKLPEVGLDGSSAYSVRDLWKQETLSENVIGTFGAQVDVHDCKMYIFTPAVSISSI
;
A
#
# COMPACT_ATOMS: atom_id res chain seq x y z
N MET A 1 24.94 66.65 25.27
CA MET A 1 25.54 66.86 23.93
C MET A 1 26.89 66.17 23.89
N PRO A 2 27.44 65.75 22.72
CA PRO A 2 26.85 65.11 21.53
C PRO A 2 26.88 63.56 21.73
N ARG A 3 26.82 62.62 20.77
CA ARG A 3 26.02 62.39 19.53
C ARG A 3 25.95 60.85 19.34
N GLY A 4 24.94 60.35 18.61
CA GLY A 4 24.95 59.04 17.93
C GLY A 4 24.71 59.25 16.42
N PRO A 5 24.09 58.32 15.67
CA PRO A 5 24.06 56.84 15.78
C PRO A 5 24.45 56.19 14.42
N SER A 6 24.37 54.87 14.20
CA SER A 6 23.17 54.23 13.61
C SER A 6 23.32 52.70 13.60
N ALA A 7 22.28 51.98 14.01
CA ALA A 7 22.14 50.53 13.79
C ALA A 7 21.12 50.27 12.69
N ILE A 8 21.36 49.27 11.83
CA ILE A 8 20.39 48.83 10.82
C ILE A 8 19.72 47.54 11.32
N ASN A 9 18.43 47.66 11.66
CA ASN A 9 17.54 46.51 11.82
C ASN A 9 17.24 45.89 10.46
N VAL A 10 17.28 44.56 10.37
CA VAL A 10 16.61 43.81 9.28
C VAL A 10 15.63 42.83 9.91
N HIS A 11 14.37 43.26 10.04
CA HIS A 11 13.27 42.33 10.23
C HIS A 11 13.10 41.49 8.95
N ARG A 12 13.29 40.17 9.03
CA ARG A 12 12.64 39.25 8.08
C ARG A 12 11.30 38.83 8.65
N GLN A 13 10.22 39.44 8.14
CA GLN A 13 8.88 38.89 8.29
C GLN A 13 8.80 37.56 7.52
N VAL A 14 8.35 36.50 8.19
CA VAL A 14 7.97 35.25 7.53
C VAL A 14 6.49 35.35 7.20
N GLY A 15 6.17 35.51 5.92
CA GLY A 15 4.80 35.46 5.43
C GLY A 15 4.26 34.02 5.36
N PRO A 16 2.93 33.82 5.33
CA PRO A 16 2.33 32.50 5.21
C PRO A 16 2.58 31.88 3.82
N PRO A 17 2.57 30.54 3.70
CA PRO A 17 2.76 29.86 2.41
C PRO A 17 1.62 30.19 1.43
N SER A 18 2.00 30.57 0.20
CA SER A 18 1.07 30.92 -0.86
C SER A 18 0.40 29.67 -1.47
N VAL A 19 -0.93 29.59 -1.37
CA VAL A 19 -1.73 28.57 -2.05
C VAL A 19 -1.64 28.74 -3.57
N LEU A 20 -1.12 27.73 -4.27
CA LEU A 20 -1.03 27.73 -5.74
C LEU A 20 -2.39 27.33 -6.35
N LEU A 21 -3.28 28.30 -6.57
CA LEU A 21 -4.50 28.06 -7.36
C LEU A 21 -4.15 27.79 -8.83
N GLN A 22 -4.13 26.52 -9.22
CA GLN A 22 -3.95 26.13 -10.62
C GLN A 22 -5.27 26.35 -11.38
N ARG A 23 -5.36 27.46 -12.12
CA ARG A 23 -6.52 27.78 -12.96
C ARG A 23 -6.63 26.82 -14.15
N ILE A 24 -7.61 25.92 -14.12
CA ILE A 24 -8.04 25.14 -15.28
C ILE A 24 -8.56 26.10 -16.36
N LYS A 25 -7.88 26.18 -17.51
CA LYS A 25 -8.37 26.90 -18.69
C LYS A 25 -9.24 25.96 -19.53
N LEU A 26 -10.56 26.03 -19.38
CA LEU A 26 -11.47 25.50 -20.40
C LEU A 26 -11.27 26.28 -21.71
N HIS A 27 -10.99 25.58 -22.81
CA HIS A 27 -11.12 26.12 -24.16
C HIS A 27 -12.56 25.90 -24.67
N CYS A 28 -13.43 26.89 -24.47
CA CYS A 28 -14.66 27.02 -25.25
C CYS A 28 -14.40 27.98 -26.41
N ALA A 29 -14.22 27.44 -27.62
CA ALA A 29 -14.27 28.26 -28.83
C ALA A 29 -15.72 28.67 -29.11
N ARG A 30 -15.99 29.97 -29.08
CA ARG A 30 -17.17 30.58 -29.72
C ARG A 30 -16.70 31.33 -30.96
N SER A 31 -17.19 30.93 -32.13
CA SER A 31 -17.24 31.80 -33.31
C SER A 31 -18.70 32.13 -33.63
N THR A 32 -19.02 33.42 -33.58
CA THR A 32 -20.32 34.00 -33.91
C THR A 32 -20.53 34.09 -35.42
N GLY A 33 -21.78 34.03 -35.89
CA GLY A 33 -22.13 34.42 -37.26
C GLY A 33 -23.47 33.88 -37.73
N ALA A 34 -24.52 34.68 -37.62
CA ALA A 34 -25.84 34.36 -38.18
C ALA A 34 -25.99 34.96 -39.59
N SER A 35 -26.75 34.31 -40.47
CA SER A 35 -27.92 34.88 -41.18
C SER A 35 -28.32 34.04 -42.41
N ASN A 36 -29.59 34.18 -42.80
CA ASN A 36 -30.23 33.40 -43.87
C ASN A 36 -29.76 33.84 -45.27
N CYS A 37 -29.82 32.91 -46.25
CA CYS A 37 -30.53 33.12 -47.51
C CYS A 37 -30.72 31.79 -48.28
N ALA A 38 -31.78 31.69 -49.09
CA ALA A 38 -32.11 30.52 -49.90
C ALA A 38 -31.95 30.82 -51.40
N SER A 39 -31.73 29.79 -52.24
CA SER A 39 -32.25 29.62 -53.64
C SER A 39 -31.43 28.64 -54.51
N GLY A 40 -32.06 28.09 -55.56
CA GLY A 40 -31.43 27.34 -56.68
C GLY A 40 -31.22 25.84 -56.41
N GLU A 41 -31.94 24.85 -56.96
CA GLU A 41 -32.43 24.51 -58.33
C GLU A 41 -31.48 23.63 -59.20
N GLY A 42 -32.06 22.64 -59.90
CA GLY A 42 -31.48 21.85 -61.02
C GLY A 42 -30.62 20.63 -60.62
N LYS A 43 -31.08 19.36 -60.68
CA LYS A 43 -31.55 18.47 -61.79
C LYS A 43 -30.46 17.82 -62.67
N GLU A 44 -30.58 16.49 -62.79
CA GLU A 44 -30.14 15.58 -63.89
C GLU A 44 -28.61 15.48 -64.19
N GLY A 45 -28.03 14.32 -64.52
CA GLY A 45 -28.54 12.95 -64.55
C GLY A 45 -27.59 11.92 -65.23
N SER A 46 -27.86 10.63 -64.99
CA SER A 46 -27.46 9.43 -65.78
C SER A 46 -26.13 8.66 -65.55
N ARG A 47 -26.33 7.38 -65.16
CA ARG A 47 -25.74 6.11 -65.69
C ARG A 47 -24.22 5.87 -65.76
N GLY A 48 -23.75 4.93 -64.92
CA GLY A 48 -22.60 4.03 -65.15
C GLY A 48 -22.71 2.78 -64.24
N ARG A 49 -22.39 1.56 -64.73
CA ARG A 49 -22.74 0.27 -64.06
C ARG A 49 -21.64 -0.80 -64.16
N VAL A 50 -21.10 -1.27 -63.02
CA VAL A 50 -20.51 -2.63 -62.76
C VAL A 50 -20.57 -2.85 -61.21
N ARG A 51 -21.31 -3.82 -60.63
CA ARG A 51 -20.90 -5.19 -60.15
C ARG A 51 -19.57 -5.19 -59.36
N GLU A 52 -19.39 -5.81 -58.18
CA GLU A 52 -19.93 -7.03 -57.52
C GLU A 52 -20.10 -6.80 -55.97
N LYS A 53 -21.12 -7.32 -55.25
CA LYS A 53 -21.45 -8.69 -54.77
C LYS A 53 -20.76 -9.06 -53.42
N HIS A 54 -21.57 -9.60 -52.48
CA HIS A 54 -21.31 -10.18 -51.13
C HIS A 54 -21.97 -9.34 -50.00
N ARG A 55 -23.28 -9.45 -49.72
CA ARG A 55 -24.13 -10.59 -49.25
C ARG A 55 -24.06 -10.78 -47.73
N ASP A 56 -25.03 -10.19 -47.04
CA ASP A 56 -25.39 -10.47 -45.64
C ASP A 56 -25.81 -11.93 -45.44
N GLN A 57 -25.57 -12.45 -44.23
CA GLN A 57 -26.40 -13.49 -43.62
C GLN A 57 -26.55 -13.22 -42.13
N ALA A 58 -27.79 -13.03 -41.70
CA ALA A 58 -28.19 -13.05 -40.30
C ALA A 58 -29.18 -14.20 -40.07
N ALA A 59 -28.89 -15.06 -39.10
CA ALA A 59 -29.79 -16.01 -38.45
C ALA A 59 -29.16 -16.30 -37.07
N ALA A 60 -29.78 -15.93 -35.95
CA ALA A 60 -31.00 -16.51 -35.38
C ALA A 60 -30.80 -17.98 -34.95
N MET A 61 -30.52 -18.18 -33.65
CA MET A 61 -30.75 -19.44 -32.95
C MET A 61 -31.46 -19.16 -31.62
N GLU A 62 -32.68 -19.66 -31.51
CA GLU A 62 -33.38 -19.79 -30.23
C GLU A 62 -32.83 -21.01 -29.46
N ALA A 63 -32.89 -20.98 -28.12
CA ALA A 63 -32.55 -22.11 -27.27
C ALA A 63 -33.80 -22.59 -26.50
N PRO A 64 -34.20 -23.87 -26.60
CA PRO A 64 -35.37 -24.38 -25.90
C PRO A 64 -35.08 -24.73 -24.43
N ARG A 65 -36.05 -24.47 -23.55
CA ARG A 65 -36.10 -24.95 -22.15
C ARG A 65 -36.96 -26.21 -22.06
N LEU A 66 -36.59 -27.21 -21.24
CA LEU A 66 -37.46 -28.19 -20.52
C LEU A 66 -36.58 -29.16 -19.66
N PRO A 67 -37.11 -30.00 -18.73
CA PRO A 67 -36.85 -29.78 -17.30
C PRO A 67 -36.11 -30.91 -16.54
N LEU A 68 -35.77 -30.66 -15.27
CA LEU A 68 -35.35 -31.65 -14.28
C LEU A 68 -36.48 -32.59 -13.84
N PRO A 69 -36.15 -33.82 -13.38
CA PRO A 69 -36.66 -34.25 -12.08
C PRO A 69 -35.71 -35.13 -11.22
N LEU A 70 -35.78 -34.93 -9.90
CA LEU A 70 -35.52 -35.88 -8.78
C LEU A 70 -34.15 -36.59 -8.68
N LEU A 71 -33.70 -37.12 -7.52
CA LEU A 71 -33.85 -36.76 -6.09
C LEU A 71 -32.92 -37.71 -5.32
N CYS A 72 -32.07 -37.23 -4.40
CA CYS A 72 -31.59 -37.99 -3.21
C CYS A 72 -30.72 -37.11 -2.31
N VAL A 73 -31.31 -36.59 -1.25
CA VAL A 73 -30.60 -35.97 -0.12
C VAL A 73 -30.56 -37.00 1.00
N VAL A 74 -29.37 -37.43 1.43
CA VAL A 74 -29.20 -38.22 2.64
C VAL A 74 -28.88 -37.27 3.79
N LEU A 75 -29.90 -36.97 4.61
CA LEU A 75 -29.73 -36.28 5.88
C LEU A 75 -29.39 -37.31 6.96
N ILE A 76 -28.21 -37.23 7.57
CA ILE A 76 -27.91 -37.97 8.80
C ILE A 76 -28.18 -37.04 9.99
N LEU A 77 -29.29 -37.28 10.67
CA LEU A 77 -29.56 -36.74 12.00
C LEU A 77 -28.75 -37.54 13.04
N LEU A 78 -27.86 -36.86 13.76
CA LEU A 78 -27.37 -37.35 15.05
C LEU A 78 -28.01 -36.55 16.17
N LEU A 79 -28.96 -37.19 16.85
CA LEU A 79 -29.53 -36.73 18.11
C LEU A 79 -28.53 -36.96 19.24
N VAL A 80 -28.16 -35.89 19.96
CA VAL A 80 -27.61 -36.00 21.32
C VAL A 80 -28.31 -34.97 22.20
N SER A 81 -29.13 -35.43 23.14
CA SER A 81 -29.80 -34.58 24.13
C SER A 81 -28.84 -34.19 25.27
N PRO A 82 -29.02 -33.02 25.92
CA PRO A 82 -28.10 -32.52 26.94
C PRO A 82 -28.52 -32.84 28.38
N ALA A 83 -27.56 -33.20 29.25
CA ALA A 83 -27.57 -33.01 30.71
C ALA A 83 -26.28 -33.61 31.34
N PRO A 84 -25.91 -33.26 32.58
CA PRO A 84 -25.93 -31.93 33.23
C PRO A 84 -24.50 -31.50 33.65
N GLY A 85 -24.30 -30.22 33.97
CA GLY A 85 -22.96 -29.67 34.27
C GLY A 85 -22.48 -29.87 35.72
N TRP A 86 -21.24 -29.44 35.98
CA TRP A 86 -20.71 -28.96 37.28
C TRP A 86 -19.48 -28.03 37.03
N PRO A 87 -19.01 -27.25 38.02
CA PRO A 87 -18.75 -25.82 37.77
C PRO A 87 -17.28 -25.42 37.59
N GLY A 88 -17.10 -24.19 37.06
CA GLY A 88 -15.94 -23.36 37.40
C GLY A 88 -14.79 -23.33 36.40
N ALA A 89 -14.95 -22.58 35.32
CA ALA A 89 -13.83 -22.01 34.58
C ALA A 89 -14.06 -20.51 34.40
N SER A 90 -13.34 -19.68 35.16
CA SER A 90 -13.23 -18.25 34.85
C SER A 90 -12.66 -18.09 33.44
N PRO A 91 -13.07 -17.05 32.68
CA PRO A 91 -12.44 -16.73 31.41
C PRO A 91 -11.03 -16.20 31.70
N ALA A 92 -10.07 -17.11 31.83
CA ALA A 92 -8.66 -16.76 31.76
C ALA A 92 -8.42 -16.16 30.39
N ALA A 93 -8.27 -14.84 30.34
CA ALA A 93 -7.90 -14.14 29.12
C ALA A 93 -6.64 -14.81 28.58
N ALA A 94 -6.74 -15.38 27.38
CA ALA A 94 -5.59 -15.97 26.70
C ALA A 94 -4.62 -14.83 26.38
N ALA A 95 -3.68 -14.59 27.29
CA ALA A 95 -2.56 -13.70 27.09
C ALA A 95 -1.77 -14.24 25.89
N ARG A 96 -2.11 -13.75 24.69
CA ARG A 96 -1.39 -14.06 23.46
C ARG A 96 0.06 -13.67 23.71
N ALA A 97 0.91 -14.67 23.88
CA ALA A 97 2.32 -14.45 24.09
C ALA A 97 2.84 -13.63 22.91
N ALA A 98 3.42 -12.47 23.19
CA ALA A 98 4.06 -11.67 22.15
C ALA A 98 5.08 -12.58 21.42
N PRO A 99 5.11 -12.57 20.08
CA PRO A 99 5.99 -13.45 19.33
C PRO A 99 7.43 -13.26 19.82
N ARG A 100 8.06 -14.34 20.31
CA ARG A 100 9.48 -14.33 20.66
C ARG A 100 10.28 -14.28 19.38
N ILE A 101 10.64 -13.08 18.96
CA ILE A 101 11.42 -12.87 17.75
C ILE A 101 12.84 -13.41 18.00
N ALA A 102 13.24 -14.37 17.18
CA ALA A 102 14.55 -15.00 17.30
C ALA A 102 15.66 -13.98 16.97
N PRO A 103 16.73 -13.89 17.78
CA PRO A 103 17.85 -13.01 17.47
C PRO A 103 18.57 -13.49 16.20
N LEU A 104 19.09 -12.54 15.40
CA LEU A 104 19.82 -12.88 14.18
C LEU A 104 21.01 -13.83 14.46
N PRO A 105 21.30 -14.78 13.56
CA PRO A 105 22.15 -15.93 13.88
C PRO A 105 23.64 -15.56 13.97
N THR A 106 24.12 -14.59 13.18
CA THR A 106 25.56 -14.24 13.11
C THR A 106 25.84 -12.81 13.59
N ALA A 107 27.05 -12.57 14.09
CA ALA A 107 27.51 -11.24 14.48
C ALA A 107 27.55 -10.26 13.29
N ALA A 108 27.85 -10.76 12.08
CA ALA A 108 27.82 -9.96 10.85
C ALA A 108 26.41 -9.46 10.53
N LEU A 109 25.40 -10.35 10.61
CA LEU A 109 24.00 -9.96 10.44
C LEU A 109 23.55 -9.00 11.55
N ARG A 110 23.88 -9.24 12.82
CA ARG A 110 23.54 -8.31 13.93
C ARG A 110 24.15 -6.91 13.76
N ARG A 111 25.34 -6.80 13.17
CA ARG A 111 26.00 -5.51 12.88
C ARG A 111 25.32 -4.76 11.72
N LEU A 112 24.89 -5.48 10.69
CA LEU A 112 24.28 -4.89 9.50
C LEU A 112 22.76 -4.69 9.62
N TYR A 113 22.10 -5.46 10.48
CA TYR A 113 20.66 -5.49 10.67
C TYR A 113 20.35 -5.47 12.17
N ASP A 114 19.94 -4.32 12.66
CA ASP A 114 19.62 -4.13 14.07
C ASP A 114 18.15 -4.48 14.34
N THR A 115 17.94 -5.45 15.24
CA THR A 115 16.62 -5.89 15.74
C THR A 115 16.44 -5.56 17.23
N SER A 116 17.32 -4.74 17.82
CA SER A 116 17.34 -4.46 19.27
C SER A 116 16.11 -3.72 19.79
N ASN A 117 15.34 -3.09 18.91
CA ASN A 117 14.10 -2.37 19.21
C ASN A 117 12.83 -3.24 19.12
N TYR A 118 12.95 -4.48 18.62
CA TYR A 118 11.80 -5.32 18.29
C TYR A 118 11.05 -5.74 19.56
N GLY A 119 9.72 -5.56 19.56
CA GLY A 119 8.87 -5.78 20.72
C GLY A 119 8.99 -4.74 21.84
N LYS A 120 9.89 -3.74 21.71
CA LYS A 120 9.97 -2.58 22.63
C LYS A 120 9.19 -1.38 22.11
N LEU A 121 9.17 -1.23 20.78
CA LEU A 121 8.49 -0.13 20.12
C LEU A 121 7.10 -0.53 19.64
N GLN A 122 6.94 -1.70 19.03
CA GLN A 122 5.74 -2.09 18.28
C GLN A 122 4.48 -2.34 19.14
N LEU A 123 3.31 -2.10 18.53
CA LEU A 123 2.01 -2.23 19.18
C LEU A 123 1.56 -3.70 19.25
N ASN A 124 1.40 -4.23 20.46
CA ASN A 124 0.90 -5.59 20.67
C ASN A 124 -0.64 -5.67 20.70
N ASN A 125 -1.31 -5.15 19.66
CA ASN A 125 -2.77 -5.28 19.47
C ASN A 125 -3.19 -6.54 18.70
N GLY A 126 -2.23 -7.42 18.37
CA GLY A 126 -2.45 -8.65 17.60
C GLY A 126 -2.67 -8.45 16.10
N LEU A 127 -2.43 -7.24 15.57
CA LEU A 127 -2.39 -6.93 14.15
C LEU A 127 -0.94 -6.70 13.69
N ALA A 128 -0.74 -6.48 12.39
CA ALA A 128 0.53 -6.07 11.79
C ALA A 128 1.74 -6.98 12.08
N LEU A 129 1.52 -8.29 12.31
CA LEU A 129 2.62 -9.26 12.49
C LEU A 129 3.53 -9.34 11.25
N THR A 130 2.96 -9.05 10.08
CA THR A 130 3.62 -8.71 8.82
C THR A 130 3.08 -7.34 8.34
N PRO A 131 3.72 -6.67 7.35
CA PRO A 131 3.19 -5.43 6.76
C PRO A 131 1.80 -5.64 6.17
N GLN A 132 0.93 -4.63 6.22
CA GLN A 132 -0.39 -4.73 5.61
C GLN A 132 -0.30 -4.80 4.09
N MET A 133 -1.24 -5.54 3.48
CA MET A 133 -1.40 -5.64 2.05
C MET A 133 -2.86 -5.33 1.68
N GLY A 134 -3.06 -4.55 0.62
CA GLY A 134 -4.39 -4.12 0.22
C GLY A 134 -4.37 -3.16 -0.95
N TRP A 135 -5.37 -2.30 -1.00
CA TRP A 135 -5.57 -1.25 -1.99
C TRP A 135 -6.06 0.02 -1.31
N ASN A 136 -5.74 1.18 -1.87
CA ASN A 136 -6.24 2.48 -1.43
C ASN A 136 -6.71 3.30 -2.64
N SER A 137 -7.82 4.03 -2.49
CA SER A 137 -8.43 4.80 -3.58
C SER A 137 -7.65 6.03 -4.05
N TRP A 138 -6.73 6.56 -3.25
CA TRP A 138 -6.24 7.93 -3.40
C TRP A 138 -5.47 8.20 -4.70
N ASN A 139 -4.41 7.44 -5.00
CA ASN A 139 -3.47 7.79 -6.07
C ASN A 139 -4.14 7.85 -7.46
N PHE A 140 -5.10 6.95 -7.74
CA PHE A 140 -5.82 6.94 -9.02
C PHE A 140 -7.13 7.75 -9.00
N PHE A 141 -7.95 7.65 -7.94
CA PHE A 141 -9.30 8.23 -7.93
C PHE A 141 -9.38 9.60 -7.25
N ALA A 142 -8.46 9.92 -6.33
CA ALA A 142 -8.55 11.05 -5.42
C ALA A 142 -9.98 11.17 -4.82
N CYS A 143 -10.66 12.30 -5.01
CA CYS A 143 -12.03 12.51 -4.57
C CYS A 143 -13.12 11.96 -5.50
N ASN A 144 -12.78 11.32 -6.63
CA ASN A 144 -13.74 10.73 -7.57
C ASN A 144 -14.11 9.29 -7.15
N ILE A 145 -14.56 9.13 -5.91
CA ILE A 145 -14.93 7.85 -5.29
C ILE A 145 -16.42 7.77 -4.97
N ASN A 146 -16.97 6.56 -5.01
CA ASN A 146 -18.33 6.23 -4.57
C ASN A 146 -18.42 4.74 -4.19
N GLU A 147 -19.54 4.32 -3.59
CA GLU A 147 -19.72 2.94 -3.12
C GLU A 147 -19.59 1.90 -4.22
N THR A 148 -20.03 2.21 -5.46
CA THR A 148 -19.89 1.31 -6.62
C THR A 148 -18.43 1.09 -6.98
N VAL A 149 -17.60 2.14 -7.02
CA VAL A 149 -16.15 2.02 -7.26
C VAL A 149 -15.50 1.14 -6.19
N ILE A 150 -15.86 1.29 -4.91
CA ILE A 150 -15.29 0.45 -3.84
C ILE A 150 -15.76 -1.01 -3.94
N GLN A 151 -17.03 -1.25 -4.31
CA GLN A 151 -17.57 -2.60 -4.53
C GLN A 151 -16.90 -3.29 -5.73
N GLU A 152 -16.81 -2.62 -6.88
CA GLU A 152 -16.15 -3.15 -8.08
C GLU A 152 -14.66 -3.40 -7.87
N THR A 153 -13.97 -2.54 -7.12
CA THR A 153 -12.58 -2.76 -6.70
C THR A 153 -12.43 -3.98 -5.80
N ALA A 154 -13.35 -4.19 -4.84
CA ALA A 154 -13.36 -5.38 -4.00
C ALA A 154 -13.58 -6.66 -4.86
N ASP A 155 -14.47 -6.60 -5.85
CA ASP A 155 -14.68 -7.68 -6.82
C ASP A 155 -13.46 -7.93 -7.71
N ALA A 156 -12.77 -6.87 -8.15
CA ALA A 156 -11.55 -6.97 -8.93
C ALA A 156 -10.41 -7.62 -8.13
N LEU A 157 -10.21 -7.25 -6.86
CA LEU A 157 -9.20 -7.87 -5.98
C LEU A 157 -9.43 -9.38 -5.84
N VAL A 158 -10.68 -9.84 -5.73
CA VAL A 158 -11.01 -11.28 -5.67
C VAL A 158 -10.81 -11.94 -7.04
N SER A 159 -11.40 -11.39 -8.10
CA SER A 159 -11.43 -12.02 -9.44
C SER A 159 -10.07 -12.06 -10.14
N THR A 160 -9.19 -11.08 -9.87
CA THR A 160 -7.78 -11.11 -10.34
C THR A 160 -6.88 -12.02 -9.51
N GLY A 161 -7.38 -12.56 -8.38
CA GLY A 161 -6.63 -13.40 -7.45
C GLY A 161 -5.73 -12.64 -6.48
N LEU A 162 -5.62 -11.30 -6.57
CA LEU A 162 -4.81 -10.48 -5.66
C LEU A 162 -5.21 -10.68 -4.18
N ALA A 163 -6.52 -10.81 -3.89
CA ALA A 163 -7.01 -11.12 -2.55
C ALA A 163 -6.38 -12.40 -1.97
N ALA A 164 -6.22 -13.44 -2.79
CA ALA A 164 -5.61 -14.72 -2.41
C ALA A 164 -4.08 -14.64 -2.23
N LEU A 165 -3.45 -13.56 -2.69
CA LEU A 165 -2.04 -13.24 -2.44
C LEU A 165 -1.81 -12.43 -1.17
N GLY A 166 -2.88 -11.94 -0.54
CA GLY A 166 -2.84 -11.21 0.72
C GLY A 166 -3.39 -9.79 0.67
N TYR A 167 -3.66 -9.23 -0.52
CA TYR A 167 -4.21 -7.87 -0.68
C TYR A 167 -5.67 -7.81 -0.19
N ASN A 168 -5.87 -7.71 1.12
CA ASN A 168 -7.15 -7.93 1.78
C ASN A 168 -7.80 -6.69 2.41
N TYR A 169 -7.06 -5.58 2.58
CA TYR A 169 -7.64 -4.30 2.98
C TYR A 169 -8.10 -3.50 1.76
N VAL A 170 -9.38 -3.11 1.72
CA VAL A 170 -9.96 -2.18 0.76
C VAL A 170 -10.12 -0.84 1.46
N ASN A 171 -9.14 0.06 1.31
CA ASN A 171 -9.08 1.31 2.05
C ASN A 171 -9.75 2.45 1.27
N ILE A 172 -10.80 3.03 1.85
CA ILE A 172 -11.40 4.27 1.38
C ILE A 172 -10.58 5.44 1.93
N ASP A 173 -10.09 6.31 1.06
CA ASP A 173 -9.33 7.51 1.44
C ASP A 173 -10.25 8.74 1.65
N ASP A 174 -9.71 9.97 1.59
CA ASP A 174 -10.49 11.21 1.82
C ASP A 174 -11.69 11.38 0.85
N CYS A 175 -12.52 12.40 1.09
CA CYS A 175 -13.74 12.73 0.34
C CYS A 175 -14.93 11.75 0.48
N TRP A 176 -14.85 10.69 1.29
CA TRP A 176 -15.97 9.75 1.54
C TRP A 176 -17.15 10.35 2.33
N SER A 177 -16.87 11.33 3.20
CA SER A 177 -17.86 11.87 4.13
C SER A 177 -18.56 13.12 3.61
N SER A 178 -19.74 13.39 4.18
CA SER A 178 -20.45 14.65 4.03
C SER A 178 -19.55 15.83 4.46
N PRO A 179 -19.64 17.03 3.82
CA PRO A 179 -18.86 18.21 4.21
C PRO A 179 -19.15 18.80 5.60
N LYS A 180 -20.12 18.23 6.35
CA LYS A 180 -20.51 18.66 7.70
C LYS A 180 -20.87 17.45 8.55
N ARG A 181 -20.57 17.52 9.84
CA ARG A 181 -21.07 16.60 10.87
C ARG A 181 -22.60 16.71 11.00
N GLY A 182 -23.22 15.63 11.51
CA GLY A 182 -24.66 15.55 11.73
C GLY A 182 -25.13 16.33 12.97
N LYS A 183 -26.44 16.25 13.26
CA LYS A 183 -27.06 16.97 14.40
C LYS A 183 -26.58 16.51 15.79
N LYS A 184 -25.86 15.39 15.89
CA LYS A 184 -25.22 14.88 17.11
C LYS A 184 -23.70 14.99 17.03
N ASP A 185 -23.20 15.86 16.16
CA ASP A 185 -21.78 16.06 15.84
C ASP A 185 -21.05 14.80 15.34
N GLN A 186 -21.79 13.83 14.79
CA GLN A 186 -21.23 12.60 14.24
C GLN A 186 -20.78 12.78 12.78
N LEU A 187 -19.74 12.05 12.35
CA LEU A 187 -19.44 11.91 10.93
C LEU A 187 -20.63 11.28 10.19
N LEU A 188 -20.84 11.70 8.94
CA LEU A 188 -21.87 11.15 8.06
C LEU A 188 -21.20 10.78 6.72
N PRO A 189 -21.48 9.63 6.12
CA PRO A 189 -21.13 9.36 4.73
C PRO A 189 -21.77 10.44 3.82
N ASP A 190 -21.17 10.75 2.65
CA ASP A 190 -21.87 11.60 1.68
C ASP A 190 -23.01 10.80 1.04
N PRO A 191 -24.29 11.22 1.17
CA PRO A 191 -25.43 10.44 0.70
C PRO A 191 -25.54 10.35 -0.82
N LYS A 192 -24.71 11.06 -1.60
CA LYS A 192 -24.67 10.96 -3.07
C LYS A 192 -23.67 9.92 -3.55
N THR A 193 -22.53 9.80 -2.89
CA THR A 193 -21.47 8.84 -3.27
C THR A 193 -21.52 7.57 -2.45
N PHE A 194 -22.06 7.60 -1.24
CA PHE A 194 -22.28 6.44 -0.36
C PHE A 194 -23.73 6.37 0.16
N PRO A 195 -24.76 6.36 -0.72
CA PRO A 195 -26.18 6.32 -0.34
C PRO A 195 -26.56 5.13 0.57
N SER A 196 -25.88 3.99 0.46
CA SER A 196 -26.10 2.81 1.31
C SER A 196 -25.41 2.92 2.69
N GLY A 197 -24.48 3.85 2.84
CA GLY A 197 -23.69 4.09 4.04
C GLY A 197 -22.56 3.07 4.27
N ILE A 198 -21.56 3.47 5.06
CA ILE A 198 -20.32 2.70 5.24
C ILE A 198 -20.55 1.32 5.87
N LYS A 199 -21.54 1.15 6.76
CA LYS A 199 -21.88 -0.17 7.32
C LYS A 199 -22.24 -1.20 6.25
N ALA A 200 -23.11 -0.83 5.30
CA ALA A 200 -23.54 -1.73 4.23
C ALA A 200 -22.38 -2.05 3.27
N LEU A 201 -21.49 -1.08 3.04
CA LEU A 201 -20.27 -1.28 2.26
C LEU A 201 -19.26 -2.20 2.98
N ALA A 202 -19.13 -2.08 4.30
CA ALA A 202 -18.31 -3.00 5.10
C ALA A 202 -18.87 -4.42 5.07
N ASP A 203 -20.18 -4.60 5.29
CA ASP A 203 -20.85 -5.89 5.20
C ASP A 203 -20.66 -6.54 3.81
N TYR A 204 -20.70 -5.75 2.72
CA TYR A 204 -20.39 -6.20 1.36
C TYR A 204 -18.95 -6.68 1.22
N VAL A 205 -17.97 -5.88 1.64
CA VAL A 205 -16.53 -6.19 1.54
C VAL A 205 -16.16 -7.41 2.41
N HIS A 206 -16.73 -7.51 3.62
CA HIS A 206 -16.61 -8.70 4.48
C HIS A 206 -17.21 -9.95 3.82
N GLY A 207 -18.33 -9.81 3.10
CA GLY A 207 -18.95 -10.87 2.31
C GLY A 207 -18.06 -11.43 1.18
N LYS A 208 -17.02 -10.69 0.78
CA LYS A 208 -15.97 -11.13 -0.18
C LYS A 208 -14.74 -11.75 0.49
N GLY A 209 -14.72 -11.86 1.83
CA GLY A 209 -13.55 -12.28 2.61
C GLY A 209 -12.47 -11.20 2.76
N LEU A 210 -12.80 -9.96 2.40
CA LEU A 210 -11.92 -8.79 2.50
C LEU A 210 -12.22 -7.99 3.77
N LYS A 211 -11.47 -6.91 3.99
CA LYS A 211 -11.58 -5.98 5.12
C LYS A 211 -11.78 -4.56 4.63
N LEU A 212 -12.57 -3.76 5.31
CA LEU A 212 -12.80 -2.35 4.92
C LEU A 212 -11.93 -1.40 5.74
N GLY A 213 -11.17 -0.55 5.07
CA GLY A 213 -10.50 0.59 5.68
C GLY A 213 -11.22 1.91 5.42
N ILE A 214 -11.03 2.85 6.35
CA ILE A 214 -11.52 4.21 6.24
C ILE A 214 -10.39 5.21 6.53
N TYR A 215 -10.65 6.47 6.24
CA TYR A 215 -9.75 7.59 6.43
C TYR A 215 -10.37 8.66 7.33
N SER A 216 -9.55 9.27 8.18
CA SER A 216 -9.85 10.53 8.87
C SER A 216 -8.53 11.28 9.15
N ASP A 217 -8.60 12.39 9.85
CA ASP A 217 -7.46 13.26 10.15
C ASP A 217 -7.34 13.52 11.66
N ALA A 218 -6.12 13.55 12.17
CA ALA A 218 -5.73 14.07 13.47
C ALA A 218 -5.79 15.62 13.52
N GLY A 219 -6.81 16.21 12.92
CA GLY A 219 -7.01 17.64 12.74
C GLY A 219 -8.49 17.99 12.78
N VAL A 220 -8.83 19.28 12.73
CA VAL A 220 -10.24 19.72 12.73
C VAL A 220 -10.92 19.48 11.37
N ALA A 221 -10.13 19.30 10.32
CA ALA A 221 -10.57 18.95 8.99
C ALA A 221 -9.56 18.01 8.33
N THR A 222 -10.01 17.20 7.38
CA THR A 222 -9.15 16.43 6.48
C THR A 222 -8.45 17.32 5.47
N CYS A 223 -7.47 16.78 4.75
CA CYS A 223 -6.77 17.51 3.70
C CYS A 223 -7.69 18.03 2.58
N GLN A 224 -8.82 17.35 2.29
CA GLN A 224 -9.88 17.79 1.38
C GLN A 224 -11.06 18.49 2.07
N VAL A 225 -10.82 19.04 3.27
CA VAL A 225 -11.75 19.89 4.03
C VAL A 225 -13.08 19.19 4.33
N ARG A 226 -13.02 17.89 4.63
CA ARG A 226 -14.09 17.16 5.35
C ARG A 226 -13.87 17.28 6.86
N PRO A 227 -14.86 17.00 7.72
CA PRO A 227 -14.64 17.05 9.17
C PRO A 227 -13.59 16.01 9.60
N GLY A 228 -12.54 16.47 10.28
CA GLY A 228 -11.53 15.61 10.90
C GLY A 228 -11.94 15.19 12.32
N SER A 229 -11.16 14.31 12.95
CA SER A 229 -11.53 13.65 14.22
C SER A 229 -10.83 14.23 15.46
N LEU A 230 -10.03 15.29 15.34
CA LEU A 230 -9.42 15.95 16.51
C LEU A 230 -10.50 16.46 17.49
N TYR A 231 -10.40 16.06 18.75
CA TYR A 231 -11.41 16.24 19.81
C TYR A 231 -12.74 15.47 19.63
N HIS A 232 -12.86 14.63 18.60
CA HIS A 232 -14.00 13.73 18.36
C HIS A 232 -13.58 12.26 18.36
N GLU A 233 -12.35 11.94 18.81
CA GLU A 233 -11.70 10.66 18.59
C GLU A 233 -12.53 9.49 19.12
N LYS A 234 -13.11 9.65 20.31
CA LYS A 234 -13.93 8.63 20.98
C LYS A 234 -15.21 8.30 20.21
N ASP A 235 -15.93 9.33 19.76
CA ASP A 235 -17.22 9.17 19.11
C ASP A 235 -17.06 8.67 17.67
N ASP A 236 -16.05 9.18 16.96
CA ASP A 236 -15.71 8.73 15.61
C ASP A 236 -15.16 7.29 15.61
N ALA A 237 -14.29 6.92 16.55
CA ALA A 237 -13.83 5.53 16.69
C ALA A 237 -14.99 4.57 16.99
N ALA A 238 -15.90 4.93 17.89
CA ALA A 238 -17.10 4.15 18.17
C ALA A 238 -18.00 4.01 16.93
N LEU A 239 -18.10 5.06 16.11
CA LEU A 239 -18.82 5.04 14.85
C LEU A 239 -18.17 4.11 13.82
N PHE A 240 -16.85 4.19 13.62
CA PHE A 240 -16.10 3.29 12.73
C PHE A 240 -16.24 1.82 13.17
N ALA A 241 -16.16 1.54 14.47
CA ALA A 241 -16.39 0.21 15.01
C ALA A 241 -17.83 -0.27 14.80
N SER A 242 -18.83 0.61 14.96
CA SER A 242 -20.24 0.29 14.69
C SER A 242 -20.51 -0.01 13.22
N TRP A 243 -19.72 0.58 12.31
CA TRP A 243 -19.75 0.32 10.88
C TRP A 243 -18.97 -0.93 10.46
N GLY A 244 -18.22 -1.57 11.36
CA GLY A 244 -17.41 -2.73 11.02
C GLY A 244 -16.10 -2.41 10.29
N VAL A 245 -15.60 -1.17 10.38
CA VAL A 245 -14.29 -0.80 9.83
C VAL A 245 -13.17 -1.63 10.48
N ASP A 246 -12.18 -2.05 9.69
CA ASP A 246 -11.05 -2.89 10.11
C ASP A 246 -9.70 -2.15 10.08
N TYR A 247 -9.65 -0.98 9.44
CA TYR A 247 -8.43 -0.20 9.23
C TYR A 247 -8.75 1.30 9.25
N LEU A 248 -7.89 2.11 9.88
CA LEU A 248 -7.95 3.57 9.84
C LEU A 248 -6.60 4.13 9.35
N LYS A 249 -6.60 4.85 8.22
CA LYS A 249 -5.55 5.83 7.88
C LYS A 249 -5.89 7.13 8.61
N TYR A 250 -4.92 7.72 9.31
CA TYR A 250 -5.13 8.88 10.15
C TYR A 250 -4.14 10.00 9.85
N ASP A 251 -4.62 11.01 9.14
CA ASP A 251 -3.84 12.08 8.53
C ASP A 251 -3.48 13.22 9.50
N ASN A 252 -2.86 14.28 8.98
CA ASN A 252 -2.20 15.30 9.79
C ASN A 252 -2.47 16.75 9.32
N CYS A 253 -3.43 16.99 8.43
CA CYS A 253 -3.83 18.33 8.01
C CYS A 253 -4.57 19.07 9.16
N TYR A 254 -4.69 20.40 9.05
CA TYR A 254 -5.49 21.25 9.97
C TYR A 254 -5.31 20.98 11.50
N ASN A 255 -4.10 20.57 11.90
CA ASN A 255 -3.78 20.00 13.21
C ASN A 255 -3.64 21.02 14.38
N LEU A 256 -4.05 22.27 14.17
CA LEU A 256 -3.96 23.38 15.13
C LEU A 256 -2.53 23.68 15.66
N GLY A 257 -1.47 23.20 15.00
CA GLY A 257 -0.09 23.32 15.46
C GLY A 257 0.24 22.41 16.65
N ILE A 258 -0.63 21.45 16.98
CA ILE A 258 -0.39 20.49 18.05
C ILE A 258 0.53 19.39 17.51
N LYS A 259 1.54 19.03 18.29
CA LYS A 259 2.50 17.96 17.99
C LYS A 259 1.83 16.58 17.78
N PRO A 260 2.29 15.75 16.81
CA PRO A 260 1.68 14.44 16.53
C PRO A 260 1.74 13.50 17.74
N GLU A 261 2.82 13.52 18.53
CA GLU A 261 2.97 12.70 19.74
C GLU A 261 1.88 12.97 20.81
N LYS A 262 1.10 14.06 20.68
CA LYS A 262 -0.04 14.41 21.53
C LYS A 262 -1.41 14.07 20.93
N ARG A 263 -1.54 14.00 19.60
CA ARG A 263 -2.83 13.83 18.89
C ARG A 263 -3.12 12.41 18.44
N TYR A 264 -2.10 11.64 18.11
CA TYR A 264 -2.27 10.24 17.71
C TYR A 264 -2.63 9.29 18.87
N PRO A 265 -2.07 9.42 20.10
CA PRO A 265 -2.45 8.53 21.21
C PRO A 265 -3.94 8.58 21.63
N PRO A 266 -4.62 9.75 21.68
CA PRO A 266 -6.08 9.80 21.92
C PRO A 266 -6.91 8.93 20.96
N MET A 267 -6.58 8.92 19.67
CA MET A 267 -7.27 8.09 18.69
C MET A 267 -6.92 6.59 18.83
N ARG A 268 -5.66 6.22 19.15
CA ARG A 268 -5.34 4.84 19.57
C ARG A 268 -6.24 4.39 20.73
N ASP A 269 -6.33 5.21 21.77
CA ASP A 269 -7.05 4.85 23.00
C ASP A 269 -8.57 4.77 22.73
N ALA A 270 -9.09 5.67 21.89
CA ALA A 270 -10.45 5.62 21.39
C ALA A 270 -10.74 4.32 20.62
N LEU A 271 -9.94 3.97 19.61
CA LEU A 271 -10.08 2.73 18.83
C LEU A 271 -10.05 1.49 19.74
N ASN A 272 -9.07 1.42 20.64
CA ASN A 272 -8.95 0.30 21.59
C ASN A 272 -10.16 0.20 22.53
N SER A 273 -10.74 1.33 22.96
CA SER A 273 -11.93 1.36 23.82
C SER A 273 -13.20 0.80 23.17
N THR A 274 -13.24 0.68 21.84
CA THR A 274 -14.39 0.09 21.12
C THR A 274 -14.50 -1.42 21.28
N GLY A 275 -13.40 -2.10 21.65
CA GLY A 275 -13.30 -3.56 21.65
C GLY A 275 -13.19 -4.21 20.26
N ARG A 276 -13.30 -3.45 19.17
CA ARG A 276 -13.00 -3.95 17.81
C ARG A 276 -11.52 -3.80 17.50
N GLN A 277 -10.90 -4.83 16.94
CA GLN A 277 -9.55 -4.72 16.40
C GLN A 277 -9.58 -3.92 15.09
N ILE A 278 -9.04 -2.70 15.12
CA ILE A 278 -8.89 -1.83 13.97
C ILE A 278 -7.39 -1.57 13.78
N PHE A 279 -6.88 -1.83 12.58
CA PHE A 279 -5.49 -1.51 12.21
C PHE A 279 -5.33 0.01 12.19
N TYR A 280 -4.31 0.54 12.88
CA TYR A 280 -4.13 1.98 12.98
C TYR A 280 -2.87 2.43 12.22
N SER A 281 -3.06 3.10 11.07
CA SER A 281 -1.98 3.65 10.25
C SER A 281 -1.90 5.16 10.43
N LEU A 282 -0.75 5.65 10.88
CA LEU A 282 -0.47 7.06 11.03
C LEU A 282 0.00 7.65 9.70
N CYS A 283 -0.47 8.84 9.39
CA CYS A 283 -0.15 9.59 8.18
C CYS A 283 0.29 11.02 8.58
N GLU A 284 1.43 11.09 9.27
CA GLU A 284 2.08 12.29 9.79
C GLU A 284 3.26 12.78 8.92
N TRP A 285 3.48 12.11 7.78
CA TRP A 285 4.50 12.42 6.78
C TRP A 285 5.96 12.42 7.29
N GLY A 286 6.24 11.68 8.36
CA GLY A 286 7.55 11.69 9.03
C GLY A 286 7.76 12.86 10.01
N GLN A 287 6.74 13.68 10.27
CA GLN A 287 6.84 14.80 11.21
C GLN A 287 7.21 14.32 12.63
N ASP A 288 8.21 14.97 13.23
CA ASP A 288 8.74 14.63 14.54
C ASP A 288 9.20 13.15 14.65
N ASP A 289 9.76 12.60 13.55
CA ASP A 289 10.47 11.31 13.48
C ASP A 289 9.68 10.10 14.06
N PRO A 290 8.54 9.70 13.46
CA PRO A 290 7.60 8.72 14.03
C PRO A 290 8.18 7.34 14.30
N ALA A 291 9.22 6.92 13.58
CA ALA A 291 9.97 5.70 13.87
C ALA A 291 10.47 5.61 15.33
N LEU A 292 10.64 6.75 16.01
CA LEU A 292 11.09 6.82 17.41
C LEU A 292 9.95 6.65 18.45
N TRP A 293 8.69 6.87 18.08
CA TRP A 293 7.56 6.93 19.03
C TRP A 293 6.27 6.24 18.57
N ALA A 294 5.95 6.26 17.27
CA ALA A 294 4.68 5.82 16.70
C ALA A 294 4.41 4.32 16.86
N GLY A 295 5.45 3.50 17.04
CA GLY A 295 5.29 2.07 17.33
C GLY A 295 4.39 1.77 18.52
N LYS A 296 4.41 2.63 19.56
CA LYS A 296 3.57 2.45 20.77
C LYS A 296 2.17 3.04 20.59
N VAL A 297 1.89 3.55 19.39
CA VAL A 297 0.70 4.31 19.05
C VAL A 297 -0.11 3.57 18.01
N GLY A 298 0.49 3.19 16.87
CA GLY A 298 -0.17 2.45 15.79
C GLY A 298 0.67 1.32 15.19
N ASN A 299 0.12 0.75 14.12
CA ASN A 299 0.61 -0.43 13.42
C ASN A 299 1.48 -0.11 12.20
N SER A 300 1.37 1.10 11.65
CA SER A 300 2.34 1.68 10.71
C SER A 300 2.32 3.20 10.81
N TRP A 301 3.36 3.86 10.29
CA TRP A 301 3.49 5.33 10.31
C TRP A 301 4.21 5.82 9.06
N ARG A 302 3.66 6.87 8.42
CA ARG A 302 4.25 7.48 7.23
C ARG A 302 5.57 8.13 7.60
N THR A 303 6.61 7.80 6.84
CA THR A 303 7.98 8.29 7.08
C THR A 303 8.37 9.49 6.21
N THR A 304 7.51 9.83 5.25
CA THR A 304 7.74 10.86 4.22
C THR A 304 6.45 11.56 3.82
N ASP A 305 6.61 12.71 3.16
CA ASP A 305 5.60 13.30 2.26
C ASP A 305 5.06 12.28 1.24
N ASP A 306 3.95 12.62 0.58
CA ASP A 306 3.27 11.73 -0.37
C ASP A 306 4.14 11.33 -1.56
N ILE A 307 3.97 10.08 -2.00
CA ILE A 307 4.50 9.62 -3.29
C ILE A 307 3.76 10.27 -4.45
N VAL A 308 4.45 10.33 -5.59
CA VAL A 308 3.89 10.76 -6.87
C VAL A 308 4.49 9.84 -7.93
N ASP A 309 3.69 9.37 -8.88
CA ASP A 309 4.06 8.43 -9.94
C ASP A 309 5.16 8.96 -10.89
N THR A 310 6.38 8.98 -10.38
CA THR A 310 7.60 9.43 -11.02
C THR A 310 8.79 8.72 -10.37
N TRP A 311 9.78 8.35 -11.18
CA TRP A 311 11.01 7.72 -10.70
C TRP A 311 11.71 8.53 -9.59
N LYS A 312 11.69 9.86 -9.71
CA LYS A 312 12.31 10.74 -8.73
C LYS A 312 11.61 10.68 -7.36
N SER A 313 10.28 10.78 -7.30
CA SER A 313 9.57 10.75 -6.02
C SER A 313 9.75 9.39 -5.33
N MET A 314 9.55 8.30 -6.08
CA MET A 314 9.71 6.94 -5.58
C MET A 314 11.13 6.69 -5.03
N THR A 315 12.18 7.11 -5.75
CA THR A 315 13.56 6.93 -5.28
C THR A 315 13.94 7.84 -4.11
N ASP A 316 13.50 9.11 -4.09
CA ASP A 316 13.70 10.02 -2.95
C ASP A 316 13.03 9.48 -1.67
N ILE A 317 11.84 8.88 -1.79
CA ILE A 317 11.08 8.32 -0.67
C ILE A 317 11.74 7.05 -0.13
N ALA A 318 12.20 6.15 -1.01
CA ALA A 318 13.00 4.98 -0.59
C ALA A 318 14.26 5.42 0.20
N ASP A 319 14.96 6.46 -0.26
CA ASP A 319 16.12 7.03 0.43
C ASP A 319 15.76 7.62 1.80
N LYS A 320 14.68 8.40 1.91
CA LYS A 320 14.19 8.97 3.17
C LYS A 320 13.77 7.88 4.16
N ASN A 321 13.12 6.81 3.71
CA ASN A 321 12.66 5.70 4.56
C ASN A 321 13.82 4.81 5.05
N ASN A 322 14.85 4.60 4.22
CA ASN A 322 15.96 3.68 4.50
C ASN A 322 16.66 3.90 5.85
N LYS A 323 16.74 5.15 6.35
CA LYS A 323 17.35 5.45 7.67
C LYS A 323 16.60 4.82 8.85
N TRP A 324 15.33 4.44 8.69
CA TRP A 324 14.46 3.94 9.75
C TRP A 324 14.44 2.42 9.90
N ALA A 325 15.25 1.68 9.14
CA ALA A 325 15.21 0.21 9.07
C ALA A 325 15.33 -0.54 10.41
N SER A 326 15.97 0.06 11.43
CA SER A 326 16.11 -0.51 12.79
C SER A 326 14.90 -0.31 13.70
N TYR A 327 13.82 0.31 13.19
CA TYR A 327 12.63 0.69 13.97
C TYR A 327 11.34 -0.03 13.51
N ALA A 328 11.26 -0.44 12.24
CA ALA A 328 10.20 -1.31 11.75
C ALA A 328 10.38 -2.74 12.29
N GLY A 329 9.26 -3.46 12.50
CA GLY A 329 9.24 -4.87 12.85
C GLY A 329 7.81 -5.36 13.14
N PRO A 330 7.62 -6.65 13.51
CA PRO A 330 6.29 -7.21 13.79
C PRO A 330 5.49 -6.39 14.80
N GLY A 331 4.35 -5.88 14.36
CA GLY A 331 3.42 -5.02 15.09
C GLY A 331 3.51 -3.51 14.75
N GLY A 332 4.55 -3.06 14.02
CA GLY A 332 4.77 -1.64 13.72
C GLY A 332 5.76 -1.41 12.57
N TRP A 333 5.27 -0.89 11.44
CA TRP A 333 6.04 -0.76 10.20
C TRP A 333 6.26 0.70 9.77
N ASN A 334 7.44 0.98 9.22
CA ASN A 334 7.68 2.22 8.49
C ASN A 334 6.88 2.19 7.18
N ASP A 335 6.12 3.25 6.92
CA ASP A 335 5.32 3.40 5.71
C ASP A 335 5.98 4.45 4.77
N PRO A 336 6.58 4.01 3.65
CA PRO A 336 7.05 4.86 2.56
C PRO A 336 5.95 5.16 1.53
N ASP A 337 4.67 5.11 1.94
CA ASP A 337 3.49 5.39 1.12
C ASP A 337 3.12 4.31 0.08
N MET A 338 1.97 4.53 -0.56
CA MET A 338 1.29 3.59 -1.47
C MET A 338 2.12 3.23 -2.72
N LEU A 339 1.76 2.12 -3.37
CA LEU A 339 2.37 1.64 -4.61
C LEU A 339 1.76 2.36 -5.82
N GLU A 340 2.60 3.01 -6.62
CA GLU A 340 2.21 3.66 -7.89
C GLU A 340 2.15 2.69 -9.09
N VAL A 341 2.42 1.40 -8.86
CA VAL A 341 2.50 0.35 -9.89
C VAL A 341 1.22 0.31 -10.74
N GLY A 342 1.35 0.72 -12.00
CA GLY A 342 0.26 0.73 -12.99
C GLY A 342 -0.41 2.08 -13.24
N ASN A 343 0.01 3.17 -12.60
CA ASN A 343 -0.59 4.51 -12.79
C ASN A 343 -0.12 5.26 -14.06
N GLY A 344 0.96 4.80 -14.71
CA GLY A 344 1.40 5.19 -16.06
C GLY A 344 2.51 6.23 -16.15
N GLY A 345 2.98 6.78 -15.02
CA GLY A 345 4.07 7.77 -14.93
C GLY A 345 5.48 7.18 -14.84
N MET A 346 5.61 5.87 -14.57
CA MET A 346 6.87 5.13 -14.60
C MET A 346 6.82 3.96 -15.58
N THR A 347 7.99 3.46 -15.98
CA THR A 347 8.17 2.29 -16.85
C THR A 347 8.03 0.96 -16.08
N PHE A 348 7.85 -0.15 -16.80
CA PHE A 348 7.83 -1.50 -16.22
C PHE A 348 9.06 -1.83 -15.36
N ALA A 349 10.27 -1.42 -15.79
CA ALA A 349 11.51 -1.61 -15.02
C ALA A 349 11.51 -0.77 -13.72
N GLU A 350 11.04 0.47 -13.80
CA GLU A 350 10.92 1.37 -12.65
C GLU A 350 9.86 0.89 -11.63
N TYR A 351 8.73 0.34 -12.10
CA TYR A 351 7.73 -0.29 -11.23
C TYR A 351 8.22 -1.61 -10.63
N ARG A 352 8.97 -2.43 -11.38
CA ARG A 352 9.62 -3.64 -10.82
C ARG A 352 10.61 -3.26 -9.71
N SER A 353 11.39 -2.21 -9.91
CA SER A 353 12.24 -1.60 -8.87
C SER A 353 11.43 -1.14 -7.66
N HIS A 354 10.39 -0.33 -7.87
CA HIS A 354 9.50 0.18 -6.82
C HIS A 354 8.94 -0.94 -5.94
N PHE A 355 8.30 -1.94 -6.56
CA PHE A 355 7.69 -3.06 -5.84
C PHE A 355 8.72 -3.90 -5.09
N SER A 356 9.87 -4.18 -5.70
CA SER A 356 10.96 -4.96 -5.08
C SER A 356 11.54 -4.24 -3.85
N ILE A 357 11.74 -2.93 -3.93
CA ILE A 357 12.32 -2.12 -2.85
C ILE A 357 11.31 -1.93 -1.72
N TRP A 358 10.03 -1.69 -1.99
CA TRP A 358 8.96 -1.67 -0.97
C TRP A 358 8.85 -3.03 -0.27
N ALA A 359 8.84 -4.12 -1.03
CA ALA A 359 8.80 -5.47 -0.50
C ALA A 359 10.02 -5.78 0.40
N LEU A 360 11.23 -5.44 -0.06
CA LEU A 360 12.46 -5.61 0.70
C LEU A 360 12.46 -4.78 1.99
N MET A 361 11.95 -3.54 1.94
CA MET A 361 11.86 -2.63 3.08
C MET A 361 10.77 -3.00 4.11
N LYS A 362 9.95 -4.04 3.88
CA LYS A 362 8.78 -4.37 4.74
C LYS A 362 7.81 -3.17 4.82
N ALA A 363 7.69 -2.43 3.72
CA ALA A 363 6.67 -1.41 3.56
C ALA A 363 5.27 -2.05 3.50
N PRO A 364 4.20 -1.32 3.85
CA PRO A 364 2.85 -1.63 3.40
C PRO A 364 2.81 -1.82 1.88
N LEU A 365 2.14 -2.87 1.41
CA LEU A 365 1.88 -3.07 -0.02
C LEU A 365 0.43 -2.70 -0.32
N LEU A 366 0.16 -1.41 -0.34
CA LEU A 366 -1.14 -0.84 -0.70
C LEU A 366 -1.11 -0.43 -2.17
N ILE A 367 -1.86 -1.15 -3.01
CA ILE A 367 -2.00 -0.85 -4.44
C ILE A 367 -2.73 0.50 -4.60
N GLY A 368 -2.14 1.43 -5.37
CA GLY A 368 -2.72 2.74 -5.67
C GLY A 368 -3.35 2.89 -7.06
N CYS A 369 -3.37 1.84 -7.89
CA CYS A 369 -3.94 1.86 -9.24
C CYS A 369 -5.37 1.31 -9.34
N ASP A 370 -6.02 1.48 -10.49
CA ASP A 370 -7.33 0.89 -10.76
C ASP A 370 -7.21 -0.61 -11.07
N VAL A 371 -7.35 -1.44 -10.03
CA VAL A 371 -7.30 -2.91 -10.13
C VAL A 371 -8.39 -3.51 -11.03
N ARG A 372 -9.43 -2.75 -11.41
CA ARG A 372 -10.48 -3.19 -12.34
C ARG A 372 -10.00 -3.22 -13.80
N ASN A 373 -8.89 -2.53 -14.11
CA ASN A 373 -8.37 -2.36 -15.48
C ASN A 373 -6.83 -2.34 -15.53
N MET A 374 -6.19 -3.36 -14.94
CA MET A 374 -4.73 -3.51 -14.99
C MET A 374 -4.24 -4.10 -16.32
N THR A 375 -3.05 -3.68 -16.76
CA THR A 375 -2.30 -4.40 -17.81
C THR A 375 -1.76 -5.72 -17.28
N SER A 376 -1.39 -6.65 -18.17
CA SER A 376 -0.72 -7.90 -17.79
C SER A 376 0.61 -7.64 -17.07
N GLU A 377 1.36 -6.61 -17.48
CA GLU A 377 2.61 -6.18 -16.84
C GLU A 377 2.39 -5.66 -15.40
N THR A 378 1.31 -4.89 -15.18
CA THR A 378 0.93 -4.40 -13.84
C THR A 378 0.56 -5.59 -12.94
N LEU A 379 -0.23 -6.53 -13.46
CA LEU A 379 -0.60 -7.73 -12.72
C LEU A 379 0.61 -8.64 -12.47
N GLU A 380 1.55 -8.78 -13.41
CA GLU A 380 2.80 -9.54 -13.22
C GLU A 380 3.60 -9.02 -12.03
N ILE A 381 3.78 -7.69 -11.93
CA ILE A 381 4.49 -7.06 -10.80
C ILE A 381 3.73 -7.32 -9.50
N LEU A 382 2.45 -6.95 -9.45
CA LEU A 382 1.66 -7.00 -8.21
C LEU A 382 1.37 -8.43 -7.74
N SER A 383 1.41 -9.43 -8.64
CA SER A 383 1.11 -10.83 -8.31
C SER A 383 2.34 -11.71 -8.04
N ASN A 384 3.55 -11.15 -8.06
CA ASN A 384 4.77 -11.92 -7.81
C ASN A 384 4.84 -12.43 -6.35
N LYS A 385 4.42 -13.68 -6.16
CA LYS A 385 4.37 -14.40 -4.88
C LYS A 385 5.69 -14.42 -4.13
N GLU A 386 6.83 -14.47 -4.81
CA GLU A 386 8.14 -14.60 -4.16
C GLU A 386 8.62 -13.26 -3.60
N VAL A 387 8.37 -12.18 -4.34
CA VAL A 387 8.62 -10.81 -3.85
C VAL A 387 7.67 -10.47 -2.70
N ILE A 388 6.40 -10.87 -2.79
CA ILE A 388 5.44 -10.77 -1.66
C ILE A 388 5.93 -11.56 -0.44
N GLN A 389 6.45 -12.78 -0.61
CA GLN A 389 7.02 -13.57 0.49
C GLN A 389 8.25 -12.91 1.14
N VAL A 390 9.01 -12.09 0.42
CA VAL A 390 10.07 -11.27 1.04
C VAL A 390 9.47 -10.17 1.92
N ASN A 391 8.37 -9.55 1.53
CA ASN A 391 7.67 -8.56 2.36
C ASN A 391 7.03 -9.20 3.60
N GLN A 392 6.37 -10.34 3.41
CA GLN A 392 5.60 -11.07 4.42
C GLN A 392 6.43 -12.07 5.24
N ASP A 393 7.77 -12.02 5.17
CA ASP A 393 8.63 -12.96 5.91
C ASP A 393 8.49 -12.78 7.44
N PRO A 394 8.26 -13.86 8.21
CA PRO A 394 7.95 -13.76 9.64
C PRO A 394 9.12 -13.33 10.53
N LEU A 395 10.35 -13.23 10.01
CA LEU A 395 11.44 -12.57 10.73
C LEU A 395 11.22 -11.05 10.80
N GLY A 396 10.50 -10.49 9.83
CA GLY A 396 10.00 -9.11 9.88
C GLY A 396 11.08 -8.03 9.81
N VAL A 397 12.27 -8.33 9.26
CA VAL A 397 13.37 -7.36 9.19
C VAL A 397 13.32 -6.52 7.92
N GLN A 398 13.14 -5.20 8.09
CA GLN A 398 13.28 -4.22 7.03
C GLN A 398 14.69 -4.30 6.42
N GLY A 399 14.74 -4.64 5.13
CA GLY A 399 15.95 -4.52 4.34
C GLY A 399 16.34 -3.06 4.10
N ARG A 400 17.62 -2.83 3.82
CA ARG A 400 18.23 -1.51 3.72
C ARG A 400 19.29 -1.48 2.61
N ARG A 401 19.66 -0.30 2.14
CA ARG A 401 20.86 -0.10 1.32
C ARG A 401 22.11 -0.47 2.13
N ILE A 402 22.95 -1.32 1.57
CA ILE A 402 24.23 -1.75 2.14
C ILE A 402 25.39 -1.10 1.39
N LEU A 403 25.35 -1.09 0.05
CA LEU A 403 26.39 -0.54 -0.81
C LEU A 403 25.80 0.46 -1.82
N GLY A 404 26.61 1.46 -2.18
CA GLY A 404 26.40 2.32 -3.35
C GLY A 404 27.71 2.41 -4.13
N GLN A 405 27.66 2.22 -5.45
CA GLN A 405 28.81 2.11 -6.34
C GLN A 405 28.65 2.98 -7.58
N GLY A 406 29.77 3.30 -8.24
CA GLY A 406 29.77 4.15 -9.44
C GLY A 406 29.55 5.63 -9.12
N LYS A 407 29.26 6.42 -10.15
CA LYS A 407 29.12 7.88 -10.02
C LYS A 407 27.92 8.20 -9.10
N TYR A 408 28.18 8.97 -8.05
CA TYR A 408 27.20 9.30 -7.00
C TYR A 408 26.54 8.09 -6.31
N GLY A 409 27.12 6.89 -6.41
CA GLY A 409 26.57 5.68 -5.80
C GLY A 409 25.38 5.05 -6.51
N CYS A 410 25.06 5.44 -7.75
CA CYS A 410 23.82 5.04 -8.45
C CYS A 410 23.65 3.53 -8.71
N ARG A 411 24.69 2.70 -8.53
CA ARG A 411 24.57 1.23 -8.53
C ARG A 411 24.52 0.73 -7.09
N GLU A 412 23.34 0.34 -6.64
CA GLU A 412 23.09 0.04 -5.24
C GLU A 412 22.93 -1.46 -4.98
N VAL A 413 23.33 -1.88 -3.78
CA VAL A 413 23.04 -3.20 -3.23
C VAL A 413 22.24 -3.01 -1.97
N TRP A 414 20.99 -3.45 -1.99
CA TRP A 414 20.10 -3.49 -0.84
C TRP A 414 19.97 -4.93 -0.38
N ALA A 415 19.86 -5.16 0.92
CA ALA A 415 19.66 -6.50 1.46
C ALA A 415 18.90 -6.49 2.80
N GLY A 416 18.35 -7.65 3.18
CA GLY A 416 17.65 -7.84 4.44
C GLY A 416 17.53 -9.33 4.80
N PRO A 417 17.79 -9.74 6.05
CA PRO A 417 17.70 -11.14 6.47
C PRO A 417 16.25 -11.61 6.47
N LEU A 418 16.07 -12.89 6.19
CA LEU A 418 14.79 -13.60 6.19
C LEU A 418 14.84 -14.80 7.14
N SER A 419 13.67 -15.33 7.46
CA SER A 419 13.52 -16.58 8.18
C SER A 419 14.30 -17.74 7.54
N GLY A 420 14.83 -18.66 8.37
CA GLY A 420 15.61 -19.81 7.91
C GLY A 420 17.04 -19.48 7.48
N ASN A 421 17.67 -18.44 8.06
CA ASN A 421 19.04 -17.99 7.74
C ASN A 421 19.24 -17.58 6.26
N ARG A 422 18.16 -17.22 5.57
CA ARG A 422 18.16 -16.71 4.20
C ARG A 422 18.42 -15.20 4.18
N LEU A 423 18.81 -14.67 3.04
CA LEU A 423 19.00 -13.23 2.82
C LEU A 423 18.34 -12.80 1.52
N ALA A 424 17.45 -11.82 1.57
CA ALA A 424 16.98 -11.12 0.37
C ALA A 424 18.02 -10.08 -0.05
N VAL A 425 18.30 -9.99 -1.36
CA VAL A 425 19.23 -9.01 -1.95
C VAL A 425 18.59 -8.41 -3.19
N ALA A 426 18.62 -7.09 -3.33
CA ALA A 426 18.28 -6.39 -4.57
C ALA A 426 19.52 -5.65 -5.10
N LEU A 427 19.88 -5.94 -6.36
CA LEU A 427 20.86 -5.19 -7.14
C LEU A 427 20.07 -4.14 -7.92
N TRP A 428 20.19 -2.86 -7.56
CA TRP A 428 19.34 -1.78 -8.06
C TRP A 428 20.15 -0.77 -8.86
N ASN A 429 19.84 -0.60 -10.14
CA ASN A 429 20.55 0.32 -11.03
C ASN A 429 19.78 1.63 -11.17
N ARG A 430 20.15 2.64 -10.38
CA ARG A 430 19.63 4.01 -10.46
C ARG A 430 20.41 4.89 -11.45
N CYS A 431 21.31 4.32 -12.24
CA CYS A 431 22.06 5.02 -13.28
C CYS A 431 21.27 5.09 -14.60
N SER A 432 21.65 6.02 -15.48
CA SER A 432 21.07 6.22 -16.81
C SER A 432 21.53 5.21 -17.88
N GLU A 433 22.31 4.20 -17.51
CA GLU A 433 22.91 3.20 -18.41
C GLU A 433 22.83 1.81 -17.76
N THR A 434 22.59 0.77 -18.56
CA THR A 434 22.68 -0.64 -18.11
C THR A 434 24.07 -0.91 -17.55
N ALA A 435 24.15 -1.53 -16.37
CA ALA A 435 25.42 -1.71 -15.67
C ALA A 435 25.53 -3.03 -14.93
N ASN A 436 26.77 -3.52 -14.79
CA ASN A 436 27.07 -4.63 -13.89
C ASN A 436 27.15 -4.12 -12.45
N ILE A 437 26.40 -4.76 -11.55
CA ILE A 437 26.45 -4.54 -10.10
C ILE A 437 26.98 -5.82 -9.46
N THR A 438 28.01 -5.70 -8.61
CA THR A 438 28.70 -6.84 -7.99
C THR A 438 28.93 -6.56 -6.51
N MET A 439 28.76 -7.59 -5.67
CA MET A 439 29.01 -7.56 -4.23
C MET A 439 29.89 -8.74 -3.80
N LYS A 440 30.60 -8.58 -2.69
CA LYS A 440 31.16 -9.70 -1.93
C LYS A 440 30.13 -10.15 -0.91
N LEU A 441 29.93 -11.46 -0.74
CA LEU A 441 28.94 -12.00 0.20
C LEU A 441 29.12 -11.49 1.66
N PRO A 442 30.36 -11.30 2.17
CA PRO A 442 30.61 -10.67 3.48
C PRO A 442 30.13 -9.22 3.63
N GLU A 443 29.99 -8.46 2.54
CA GLU A 443 29.54 -7.07 2.60
C GLU A 443 28.06 -6.98 3.00
N VAL A 444 27.24 -7.97 2.60
CA VAL A 444 25.81 -8.08 2.94
C VAL A 444 25.53 -8.97 4.16
N GLY A 445 26.59 -9.51 4.80
CA GLY A 445 26.51 -10.23 6.08
C GLY A 445 26.47 -11.75 5.99
N LEU A 446 26.65 -12.32 4.80
CA LEU A 446 26.86 -13.76 4.58
C LEU A 446 28.32 -14.14 4.86
N ASP A 447 28.60 -15.44 4.97
CA ASP A 447 29.97 -15.94 5.01
C ASP A 447 30.56 -15.95 3.59
N GLY A 448 31.82 -15.54 3.43
CA GLY A 448 32.52 -15.55 2.15
C GLY A 448 33.04 -16.93 1.76
N SER A 449 33.17 -17.85 2.71
CA SER A 449 33.68 -19.22 2.52
C SER A 449 32.57 -20.26 2.34
N SER A 450 31.34 -19.93 2.70
CA SER A 450 30.17 -20.82 2.58
C SER A 450 29.54 -20.75 1.18
N ALA A 451 28.93 -21.85 0.76
CA ALA A 451 28.15 -21.96 -0.47
C ALA A 451 26.69 -21.54 -0.25
N TYR A 452 26.12 -20.86 -1.24
CA TYR A 452 24.73 -20.41 -1.23
C TYR A 452 24.02 -20.76 -2.54
N SER A 453 22.79 -21.23 -2.41
CA SER A 453 21.80 -21.27 -3.48
C SER A 453 21.22 -19.88 -3.72
N VAL A 454 21.14 -19.45 -4.97
CA VAL A 454 20.68 -18.12 -5.37
C VAL A 454 19.49 -18.22 -6.31
N ARG A 455 18.32 -17.81 -5.82
CA ARG A 455 17.07 -17.77 -6.57
C ARG A 455 16.76 -16.34 -7.03
N ASP A 456 16.54 -16.15 -8.32
CA ASP A 456 16.03 -14.91 -8.92
C ASP A 456 14.50 -14.89 -8.82
N LEU A 457 13.96 -13.90 -8.12
CA LEU A 457 12.54 -13.85 -7.77
C LEU A 457 11.67 -13.33 -8.92
N TRP A 458 12.27 -12.65 -9.91
CA TRP A 458 11.57 -12.14 -11.08
C TRP A 458 11.56 -13.16 -12.21
N LYS A 459 12.60 -13.98 -12.33
CA LYS A 459 12.61 -15.16 -13.20
C LYS A 459 11.94 -16.40 -12.58
N GLN A 460 11.78 -16.42 -11.26
CA GLN A 460 11.32 -17.58 -10.48
C GLN A 460 12.22 -18.82 -10.71
N GLU A 461 13.53 -18.57 -10.85
CA GLU A 461 14.56 -19.54 -11.27
C GLU A 461 15.70 -19.59 -10.26
N THR A 462 16.22 -20.79 -9.95
CA THR A 462 17.48 -20.92 -9.20
C THR A 462 18.65 -20.82 -10.18
N LEU A 463 19.42 -19.74 -10.10
CA LEU A 463 20.52 -19.46 -11.05
C LEU A 463 21.78 -20.28 -10.77
N SER A 464 22.01 -20.64 -9.51
CA SER A 464 23.13 -21.47 -9.07
C SER A 464 22.89 -21.98 -7.66
N GLU A 465 23.28 -23.22 -7.38
CA GLU A 465 23.23 -23.84 -6.04
C GLU A 465 24.52 -23.64 -5.22
N ASN A 466 25.56 -23.03 -5.81
CA ASN A 466 26.92 -23.02 -5.25
C ASN A 466 27.66 -21.68 -5.48
N VAL A 467 27.03 -20.57 -5.10
CA VAL A 467 27.68 -19.24 -5.11
C VAL A 467 28.51 -19.05 -3.84
N ILE A 468 29.79 -18.72 -4.00
CA ILE A 468 30.77 -18.52 -2.93
C ILE A 468 31.48 -17.17 -3.15
N GLY A 469 31.75 -16.41 -2.09
CA GLY A 469 32.62 -15.23 -2.09
C GLY A 469 32.04 -13.96 -2.74
N THR A 470 31.56 -14.03 -3.99
CA THR A 470 31.05 -12.88 -4.77
C THR A 470 29.84 -13.24 -5.62
N PHE A 471 28.95 -12.27 -5.82
CA PHE A 471 27.84 -12.38 -6.77
C PHE A 471 27.59 -11.04 -7.48
N GLY A 472 27.09 -11.07 -8.70
CA GLY A 472 26.72 -9.88 -9.45
C GLY A 472 25.92 -10.21 -10.71
N ALA A 473 25.26 -9.19 -11.26
CA ALA A 473 24.46 -9.29 -12.48
C ALA A 473 24.54 -8.00 -13.30
N GLN A 474 24.23 -8.11 -14.59
CA GLN A 474 23.88 -6.96 -15.41
C GLN A 474 22.45 -6.52 -15.08
N VAL A 475 22.25 -5.23 -14.84
CA VAL A 475 20.97 -4.64 -14.45
C VAL A 475 20.68 -3.45 -15.37
N ASP A 476 19.51 -3.44 -15.98
CA ASP A 476 19.11 -2.42 -16.94
C ASP A 476 18.84 -1.05 -16.31
N VAL A 477 18.69 -0.02 -17.14
CA VAL A 477 18.40 1.35 -16.70
C VAL A 477 17.16 1.37 -15.80
N HIS A 478 17.32 1.89 -14.59
CA HIS A 478 16.27 2.00 -13.56
C HIS A 478 15.63 0.66 -13.13
N ASP A 479 16.20 -0.47 -13.54
CA ASP A 479 15.74 -1.81 -13.17
C ASP A 479 16.38 -2.28 -11.86
N CYS A 480 15.80 -3.32 -11.28
CA CYS A 480 16.43 -4.11 -10.24
C CYS A 480 16.39 -5.60 -10.58
N LYS A 481 17.36 -6.35 -10.06
CA LYS A 481 17.27 -7.81 -9.95
C LYS A 481 17.20 -8.17 -8.48
N MET A 482 16.24 -9.02 -8.11
CA MET A 482 15.94 -9.37 -6.73
C MET A 482 16.16 -10.87 -6.51
N TYR A 483 16.86 -11.21 -5.43
CA TYR A 483 17.35 -12.55 -5.16
C TYR A 483 17.07 -12.98 -3.73
N ILE A 484 16.94 -14.29 -3.52
CA ILE A 484 17.09 -14.92 -2.20
C ILE A 484 18.35 -15.80 -2.22
N PHE A 485 19.24 -15.54 -1.27
CA PHE A 485 20.36 -16.40 -0.92
C PHE A 485 19.92 -17.35 0.19
N THR A 486 20.07 -18.65 -0.04
CA THR A 486 19.81 -19.71 0.95
C THR A 486 21.11 -20.48 1.19
N PRO A 487 21.55 -20.72 2.44
CA PRO A 487 22.71 -21.56 2.70
C PRO A 487 22.56 -22.92 2.00
N ALA A 488 23.56 -23.33 1.23
CA ALA A 488 23.50 -24.61 0.55
C ALA A 488 23.42 -25.74 1.59
N VAL A 489 22.50 -26.67 1.40
CA VAL A 489 22.43 -27.85 2.27
C VAL A 489 23.65 -28.72 1.97
N SER A 490 24.57 -28.79 2.93
CA SER A 490 25.67 -29.73 2.86
C SER A 490 25.11 -31.15 2.96
N ILE A 491 24.87 -31.79 1.80
CA ILE A 491 24.71 -33.24 1.73
C ILE A 491 26.08 -33.84 2.02
N SER A 492 26.39 -33.99 3.30
CA SER A 492 27.47 -34.85 3.75
C SER A 492 27.10 -36.27 3.32
N SER A 493 27.71 -36.74 2.22
CA SER A 493 27.64 -38.12 1.79
C SER A 493 28.11 -39.01 2.95
N ILE A 494 27.18 -39.81 3.47
CA ILE A 494 27.42 -40.84 4.50
C ILE A 494 28.05 -42.06 3.81
#